data_AF-A0A820SD76-F1
#
_entry.id   AF-A0A820SD76-F1
#
_cell.length_a   1.000
_cell.length_b   1.000
_cell.length_c   1.000
_cell.angle_alpha   90.00
_cell.angle_beta   90.00
_cell.angle_gamma   90.00
#
_symmetry.space_group_name_H-M   'P 1'
#
loop_
_entity.id
_entity.type
_entity.pdbx_description
1 polymer ?
#
loop_
_entity_poly.entity_id
_entity_poly.type
_entity_poly.pdbx_seq_one_letter_code
_entity_poly.pdbx_strand_id
1 'polypeptide(L)'
;MPPIKPLVSIFEQQYQIDPERSYHTVELYAVWCAKSFMLNRSVELNPFRTKYFLYMDGGAFRSPSYRFQQWPHETSVEAIMSNDRLLLGMVAPIPRRFCSLKFKLVEGPIKLNLIEGGFIGGSARAIHWWTSVFYEIVNYYRSKNFFIAKD
;
A
#
# COMPACT_ATOMS: atom_id res chain seq x y z
N MET A 1 11.96 -2.85 1.90
CA MET A 1 13.29 -2.21 1.90
C MET A 1 13.15 -0.69 2.00
N PRO A 2 13.57 -0.12 3.13
CA PRO A 2 14.46 1.04 3.24
C PRO A 2 15.71 0.68 4.06
N PRO A 3 16.79 1.51 4.08
CA PRO A 3 16.88 2.91 3.66
C PRO A 3 16.79 3.15 2.14
N ILE A 4 16.31 4.33 1.77
CA ILE A 4 15.91 4.77 0.41
C ILE A 4 17.10 5.20 -0.46
N LYS A 5 18.19 5.72 0.15
CA LYS A 5 19.35 6.25 -0.60
C LYS A 5 19.94 5.28 -1.64
N PRO A 6 20.07 3.97 -1.39
CA PRO A 6 20.56 3.02 -2.39
C PRO A 6 19.59 2.76 -3.55
N LEU A 7 18.34 3.23 -3.47
CA LEU A 7 17.29 2.96 -4.45
C LEU A 7 17.04 4.10 -5.45
N VAL A 8 17.73 5.25 -5.31
CA VAL A 8 17.47 6.43 -6.17
C VAL A 8 17.62 6.07 -7.65
N SER A 9 18.70 5.39 -8.02
CA SER A 9 18.95 4.97 -9.40
C SER A 9 17.88 4.01 -9.94
N ILE A 10 17.28 3.18 -9.07
CA ILE A 10 16.17 2.30 -9.44
C ILE A 10 14.92 3.14 -9.73
N PHE A 11 14.63 4.13 -8.90
CA PHE A 11 13.47 5.00 -9.10
C PHE A 11 13.63 5.92 -10.33
N GLU A 12 14.85 6.38 -10.64
CA GLU A 12 15.14 7.09 -11.89
C GLU A 12 14.87 6.22 -13.12
N GLN A 13 15.20 4.93 -13.07
CA GLN A 13 14.87 3.98 -14.14
C GLN A 13 13.35 3.76 -14.24
N GLN A 14 12.66 3.63 -13.11
CA GLN A 14 11.21 3.48 -13.07
C GLN A 14 10.48 4.71 -13.63
N TYR A 15 11.01 5.92 -13.39
CA TYR A 15 10.46 7.16 -13.94
C TYR A 15 10.44 7.17 -15.47
N GLN A 16 11.41 6.52 -16.13
CA GLN A 16 11.45 6.43 -17.60
C GLN A 16 10.32 5.58 -18.18
N ILE A 17 9.79 4.63 -17.39
CA ILE A 17 8.72 3.71 -17.80
C ILE A 17 7.38 4.01 -17.11
N ASP A 18 7.30 5.09 -16.34
CA ASP A 18 6.08 5.50 -15.67
C ASP A 18 5.08 6.09 -16.70
N PRO A 19 3.90 5.46 -16.88
CA PRO A 19 2.86 5.97 -17.78
C PRO A 19 2.30 7.33 -17.35
N GLU A 20 2.47 7.72 -16.09
CA GLU A 20 1.95 8.95 -15.47
C GLU A 20 3.08 9.91 -15.04
N ARG A 21 4.30 9.75 -15.59
CA ARG A 21 5.50 10.52 -15.21
C ARG A 21 5.32 12.05 -15.20
N SER A 22 4.35 12.58 -15.95
CA SER A 22 4.05 14.02 -15.96
C SER A 22 3.50 14.56 -14.64
N TYR A 23 3.00 13.68 -13.76
CA TYR A 23 2.41 14.03 -12.47
C TYR A 23 3.20 13.47 -11.28
N HIS A 24 4.23 12.65 -11.53
CA HIS A 24 5.01 11.98 -10.50
C HIS A 24 6.44 12.46 -10.45
N THR A 25 7.13 12.19 -9.34
CA THR A 25 8.57 12.40 -9.22
C THR A 25 9.24 11.16 -8.63
N VAL A 26 10.56 11.06 -8.80
CA VAL A 26 11.38 9.98 -8.24
C VAL A 26 11.25 9.90 -6.72
N GLU A 27 11.16 11.04 -6.04
CA GLU A 27 10.98 11.13 -4.59
C GLU A 27 9.62 10.61 -4.14
N LEU A 28 8.59 10.80 -4.96
CA LEU A 28 7.23 10.34 -4.65
C LEU A 28 7.18 8.81 -4.60
N TYR A 29 7.86 8.13 -5.52
CA TYR A 29 8.01 6.67 -5.51
C TYR A 29 8.64 6.16 -4.23
N ALA A 30 9.65 6.87 -3.72
CA ALA A 30 10.30 6.51 -2.48
C ALA A 30 9.35 6.59 -1.28
N VAL A 31 8.49 7.62 -1.23
CA VAL A 31 7.45 7.75 -0.21
C VAL A 31 6.46 6.59 -0.30
N TRP A 32 5.95 6.30 -1.50
CA TRP A 32 4.99 5.20 -1.70
C TRP A 32 5.56 3.84 -1.32
N CYS A 33 6.78 3.52 -1.76
CA CYS A 33 7.46 2.28 -1.40
C CYS A 33 7.81 2.18 0.10
N ALA A 34 7.88 3.30 0.83
CA ALA A 34 8.21 3.32 2.25
C ALA A 34 7.00 3.04 3.16
N LYS A 35 5.75 3.21 2.69
CA LYS A 35 4.52 3.07 3.49
C LYS A 35 4.44 1.75 4.23
N SER A 36 4.60 0.64 3.50
CA SER A 36 4.57 -0.71 4.08
C SER A 36 5.66 -0.91 5.14
N PHE A 37 6.88 -0.40 4.92
CA PHE A 37 7.93 -0.44 5.93
C PHE A 37 7.60 0.40 7.16
N MET A 38 7.16 1.64 6.99
CA MET A 38 6.84 2.52 8.11
C MET A 38 5.75 1.91 8.99
N LEU A 39 4.71 1.35 8.36
CA LEU A 39 3.64 0.65 9.05
C LEU A 39 4.16 -0.60 9.79
N ASN A 40 4.98 -1.42 9.14
CA ASN A 40 5.60 -2.59 9.77
C ASN A 40 6.50 -2.20 10.94
N ARG A 41 7.24 -1.10 10.83
CA ARG A 41 8.10 -0.62 11.90
C ARG A 41 7.28 -0.18 13.12
N SER A 42 6.12 0.43 12.90
CA SER A 42 5.17 0.75 13.98
C SER A 42 4.66 -0.51 14.69
N VAL A 43 4.43 -1.59 13.95
CA VAL A 43 4.08 -2.91 14.53
C VAL A 43 5.21 -3.47 15.39
N GLU A 44 6.45 -3.42 14.91
CA GLU A 44 7.61 -3.94 15.66
C GLU A 44 7.88 -3.18 16.96
N LEU A 45 7.67 -1.86 16.94
CA LEU A 45 7.91 -1.02 18.10
C LEU A 45 6.78 -1.12 19.13
N ASN A 46 5.52 -1.12 18.66
CA ASN A 46 4.28 -1.18 19.44
C ASN A 46 4.35 -0.68 20.91
N PRO A 47 4.77 0.57 21.16
CA PRO A 47 4.93 1.06 22.53
C PRO A 47 3.60 1.15 23.29
N PHE A 48 2.50 1.25 22.55
CA PHE A 48 1.13 1.38 23.07
C PHE A 48 0.42 0.04 23.27
N ARG A 49 1.07 -1.09 22.95
CA ARG A 49 0.48 -2.44 23.04
C ARG A 49 -0.86 -2.54 22.31
N THR A 50 -0.99 -1.88 21.17
CA THR A 50 -2.20 -1.90 20.35
C THR A 50 -2.34 -3.22 19.60
N LYS A 51 -3.59 -3.56 19.26
CA LYS A 51 -3.94 -4.75 18.47
C LYS A 51 -3.90 -4.50 16.95
N TYR A 52 -4.25 -3.28 16.55
CA TYR A 52 -4.38 -2.88 15.15
C TYR A 52 -3.52 -1.67 14.83
N PHE A 53 -3.11 -1.60 13.57
CA PHE A 53 -2.21 -0.59 13.04
C PHE A 53 -2.79 -0.08 11.73
N LEU A 54 -2.78 1.24 11.54
CA LEU A 54 -3.29 1.87 10.33
C LEU A 54 -2.27 2.91 9.86
N TYR A 55 -1.98 2.88 8.56
CA TYR A 55 -1.31 3.94 7.85
C TYR A 55 -2.36 4.73 7.07
N MET A 56 -2.28 6.06 7.17
CA MET A 56 -3.10 6.98 6.38
C MET A 56 -2.24 8.13 5.87
N ASP A 57 -2.36 8.45 4.58
CA ASP A 57 -1.73 9.64 4.03
C ASP A 57 -2.39 10.90 4.60
N GLY A 58 -1.58 11.91 4.94
CA GLY A 58 -2.09 13.23 5.37
C GLY A 58 -2.99 13.90 4.33
N GLY A 59 -2.85 13.52 3.06
CA GLY A 59 -3.74 13.95 1.96
C GLY A 59 -5.22 13.62 2.19
N ALA A 60 -5.51 12.55 2.94
CA ALA A 60 -6.87 12.13 3.25
C ALA A 60 -7.64 13.15 4.11
N PHE A 61 -6.94 14.10 4.74
CA PHE A 61 -7.52 15.14 5.59
C PHE A 61 -7.61 16.52 4.93
N ARG A 62 -7.26 16.65 3.65
CA ARG A 62 -7.25 17.96 2.95
C ARG A 62 -8.65 18.55 2.74
N SER A 63 -9.68 17.72 2.68
CA SER A 63 -11.04 18.20 2.50
C SER A 63 -11.73 18.40 3.85
N PRO A 64 -12.27 19.58 4.16
CA PRO A 64 -13.04 19.81 5.38
C PRO A 64 -14.35 18.98 5.43
N SER A 65 -14.80 18.44 4.28
CA SER A 65 -15.96 17.55 4.18
C SER A 65 -15.64 16.07 4.39
N TYR A 66 -14.39 15.70 4.68
CA TYR A 66 -13.97 14.30 4.72
C TYR A 66 -14.46 13.56 5.98
N ARG A 67 -14.96 12.34 5.78
CA ARG A 67 -15.86 11.60 6.68
C ARG A 67 -15.16 10.82 7.80
N PHE A 68 -14.02 11.29 8.29
CA PHE A 68 -13.32 10.62 9.41
C PHE A 68 -13.86 11.02 10.79
N GLN A 69 -14.91 11.85 10.88
CA GLN A 69 -15.49 12.26 12.17
C GLN A 69 -15.82 11.08 13.10
N GLN A 70 -16.14 9.92 12.52
CA GLN A 70 -16.43 8.69 13.26
C GLN A 70 -15.53 7.51 12.85
N TRP A 71 -14.53 7.69 11.97
CA TRP A 71 -13.66 6.60 11.54
C TRP A 71 -12.20 6.85 11.92
N PRO A 72 -11.50 5.86 12.49
CA PRO A 72 -12.01 4.54 12.86
C PRO A 72 -12.86 4.57 14.15
N HIS A 73 -14.10 4.05 14.11
CA HIS A 73 -14.91 3.83 15.32
C HIS A 73 -14.46 2.52 15.97
N GLU A 74 -14.23 2.50 17.29
CA GLU A 74 -13.66 1.34 17.99
C GLU A 74 -14.45 0.04 17.76
N THR A 75 -15.77 0.08 17.88
CA THR A 75 -16.62 -1.11 17.63
C THR A 75 -16.60 -1.56 16.17
N SER A 76 -16.47 -0.63 15.22
CA SER A 76 -16.37 -0.95 13.80
C SER A 76 -15.03 -1.58 13.47
N VAL A 77 -13.93 -1.09 14.06
CA VAL A 77 -12.60 -1.68 13.87
C VAL A 77 -12.58 -3.12 14.38
N GLU A 78 -13.09 -3.39 15.58
CA GLU A 78 -13.08 -4.75 16.12
C GLU A 78 -13.94 -5.70 15.26
N ALA A 79 -15.13 -5.27 14.85
CA ALA A 79 -15.98 -6.07 13.95
C ALA A 79 -15.30 -6.39 12.62
N ILE A 80 -14.55 -5.44 12.06
CA ILE A 80 -13.87 -5.56 10.77
C ILE A 80 -12.58 -6.39 10.87
N MET A 81 -11.81 -6.20 11.94
CA MET A 81 -10.43 -6.68 12.06
C MET A 81 -10.27 -7.95 12.91
N SER A 82 -11.29 -8.34 13.69
CA SER A 82 -11.28 -9.51 14.59
C SER A 82 -10.85 -10.82 13.93
N ASN A 83 -11.02 -10.96 12.61
CA ASN A 83 -10.66 -12.13 11.83
C ASN A 83 -9.26 -12.05 11.18
N ASP A 84 -8.36 -11.21 11.71
CA ASP A 84 -6.99 -11.06 11.21
C ASP A 84 -6.92 -10.67 9.72
N ARG A 85 -7.63 -9.60 9.38
CA ARG A 85 -7.76 -9.14 7.99
C ARG A 85 -6.82 -7.98 7.70
N LEU A 86 -6.39 -7.90 6.45
CA LEU A 86 -5.81 -6.70 5.88
C LEU A 86 -6.93 -5.80 5.36
N LEU A 87 -6.86 -4.52 5.69
CA LEU A 87 -7.69 -3.45 5.15
C LEU A 87 -6.89 -2.63 4.15
N LEU A 88 -7.48 -2.45 2.99
CA LEU A 88 -6.98 -1.61 1.91
C LEU A 88 -8.10 -0.66 1.49
N GLY A 89 -7.75 0.60 1.24
CA GLY A 89 -8.70 1.57 0.70
C GLY A 89 -9.07 1.21 -0.74
N MET A 90 -10.37 1.18 -1.06
CA MET A 90 -10.84 0.95 -2.43
C MET A 90 -11.27 2.28 -3.05
N VAL A 91 -10.83 2.53 -4.28
CA VAL A 91 -11.29 3.67 -5.09
C VAL A 91 -12.38 3.26 -6.07
N ALA A 92 -12.49 1.97 -6.37
CA ALA A 92 -13.53 1.41 -7.22
C ALA A 92 -13.89 -0.03 -6.80
N PRO A 93 -15.14 -0.48 -7.01
CA PRO A 93 -15.50 -1.88 -6.80
C PRO A 93 -14.67 -2.81 -7.70
N ILE A 94 -14.29 -3.98 -7.17
CA ILE A 94 -13.59 -5.01 -7.95
C ILE A 94 -14.52 -5.52 -9.06
N PRO A 95 -14.15 -5.37 -10.36
CA PRO A 95 -15.00 -5.84 -11.45
C PRO A 95 -15.21 -7.35 -11.37
N ARG A 96 -16.42 -7.83 -11.64
CA ARG A 96 -16.79 -9.27 -11.53
C ARG A 96 -15.83 -10.21 -12.27
N ARG A 97 -15.28 -9.78 -13.40
CA ARG A 97 -14.28 -10.56 -14.18
C ARG A 97 -13.02 -10.90 -13.38
N PHE A 98 -12.70 -10.15 -12.33
CA PHE A 98 -11.56 -10.40 -11.45
C PHE A 98 -11.91 -11.32 -10.27
N CYS A 99 -13.18 -11.49 -9.93
CA CYS A 99 -13.60 -12.37 -8.83
C CYS A 99 -13.34 -13.87 -9.11
N SER A 100 -13.20 -14.25 -10.38
CA SER A 100 -12.89 -15.62 -10.82
C SER A 100 -11.55 -15.73 -11.55
N LEU A 101 -10.77 -14.64 -11.61
CA LEU A 101 -9.54 -14.61 -12.39
C LEU A 101 -8.43 -15.39 -11.66
N LYS A 102 -7.85 -16.37 -12.35
CA LYS A 102 -6.58 -16.96 -11.93
C LYS A 102 -5.46 -16.02 -12.36
N PHE A 103 -5.20 -15.01 -11.54
CA PHE A 103 -4.09 -14.09 -11.75
C PHE A 103 -2.76 -14.86 -11.72
N LYS A 104 -1.92 -14.67 -12.75
CA LYS A 104 -0.56 -15.21 -12.75
C LYS A 104 0.41 -14.05 -12.58
N LEU A 105 1.25 -14.14 -11.55
CA LEU A 105 2.25 -13.12 -11.26
C LEU A 105 3.12 -12.79 -12.49
N VAL A 106 3.42 -13.77 -13.35
CA VAL A 106 4.23 -13.58 -14.57
C VAL A 106 3.62 -12.62 -15.60
N GLU A 107 2.32 -12.37 -15.57
CA GLU A 107 1.61 -11.49 -16.50
C GLU A 107 1.77 -9.99 -16.15
N GLY A 108 2.37 -9.69 -15.00
CA GLY A 108 2.65 -8.33 -14.56
C GLY A 108 1.49 -7.66 -13.82
N PRO A 109 1.62 -6.37 -13.47
CA PRO A 109 0.63 -5.64 -12.69
C PRO A 109 -0.72 -5.48 -13.41
N ILE A 110 -1.82 -5.58 -12.67
CA ILE A 110 -3.15 -5.23 -13.17
C ILE A 110 -3.24 -3.71 -13.29
N LYS A 111 -3.39 -3.20 -14.52
CA LYS A 111 -3.46 -1.77 -14.83
C LYS A 111 -4.87 -1.20 -14.60
N LEU A 112 -5.35 -1.27 -13.36
CA LEU A 112 -6.64 -0.71 -12.94
C LEU A 112 -6.52 -0.04 -11.58
N ASN A 113 -7.14 1.13 -11.44
CA ASN A 113 -7.24 1.84 -10.18
C ASN A 113 -8.36 1.20 -9.34
N LEU A 114 -8.01 0.19 -8.54
CA LEU A 114 -8.96 -0.54 -7.67
C LEU A 114 -8.73 -0.21 -6.20
N ILE A 115 -7.46 -0.24 -5.80
CA ILE A 115 -6.99 -0.02 -4.44
C ILE A 115 -6.21 1.29 -4.44
N GLU A 116 -6.44 2.17 -3.46
CA GLU A 116 -5.59 3.34 -3.24
C GLU A 116 -4.39 3.00 -2.35
N GLY A 117 -3.28 3.70 -2.55
CA GLY A 117 -2.13 3.67 -1.65
C GLY A 117 -2.27 4.47 -0.38
N GLY A 118 -3.37 5.21 -0.21
CA GLY A 118 -3.56 6.18 0.88
C GLY A 118 -3.92 5.56 2.22
N PHE A 119 -4.40 4.31 2.23
CA PHE A 119 -4.93 3.65 3.43
C PHE A 119 -4.56 2.16 3.47
N ILE A 120 -3.84 1.76 4.53
CA ILE A 120 -3.48 0.36 4.79
C ILE A 120 -3.68 0.09 6.28
N GLY A 121 -4.34 -0.99 6.66
CA GLY A 121 -4.47 -1.33 8.07
C GLY A 121 -4.62 -2.82 8.33
N GLY A 122 -4.35 -3.25 9.54
CA GLY A 122 -4.51 -4.66 9.92
C GLY A 122 -4.10 -4.93 11.36
N SER A 123 -4.17 -6.21 11.73
CA SER A 123 -3.45 -6.73 12.89
C SER A 123 -1.93 -6.69 12.65
N ALA A 124 -1.15 -6.87 13.72
CA ALA A 124 0.30 -7.06 13.59
C ALA A 124 0.67 -8.16 12.57
N ARG A 125 0.00 -9.31 12.61
CA ARG A 125 0.26 -10.45 11.72
C ARG A 125 -0.09 -10.12 10.27
N ALA A 126 -1.23 -9.47 10.02
CA ALA A 126 -1.65 -9.07 8.68
C ALA A 126 -0.68 -8.03 8.08
N ILE A 127 -0.18 -7.08 8.87
CA ILE A 127 0.79 -6.08 8.41
C ILE A 127 2.16 -6.72 8.11
N HIS A 128 2.63 -7.65 8.94
CA HIS A 128 3.87 -8.38 8.66
C HIS A 128 3.77 -9.16 7.34
N TRP A 129 2.66 -9.89 7.17
CA TRP A 129 2.39 -10.61 5.93
C TRP A 129 2.35 -9.68 4.72
N TRP A 130 1.57 -8.59 4.80
CA TRP A 130 1.47 -7.58 3.76
C TRP A 130 2.83 -7.02 3.38
N THR A 131 3.65 -6.66 4.36
CA THR A 131 4.96 -6.07 4.13
C THR A 131 5.90 -7.04 3.42
N SER A 132 5.87 -8.31 3.80
CA SER A 132 6.63 -9.37 3.13
C SER A 132 6.20 -9.52 1.67
N VAL A 133 4.90 -9.71 1.44
CA VAL A 133 4.33 -9.91 0.09
C VAL A 133 4.56 -8.68 -0.80
N PHE A 134 4.36 -7.48 -0.26
CA PHE A 134 4.57 -6.22 -0.97
C PHE A 134 6.00 -6.14 -1.52
N TYR A 135 7.01 -6.33 -0.66
CA TYR A 135 8.40 -6.23 -1.11
C TYR A 135 8.84 -7.42 -1.97
N GLU A 136 8.27 -8.61 -1.78
CA GLU A 136 8.48 -9.75 -2.67
C GLU A 136 7.99 -9.44 -4.10
N ILE A 137 6.75 -8.96 -4.23
CA ILE A 137 6.15 -8.59 -5.51
C ILE A 137 6.91 -7.43 -6.16
N VAL A 138 7.25 -6.39 -5.40
CA VAL A 138 8.04 -5.24 -5.88
C VAL A 138 9.40 -5.71 -6.43
N ASN A 139 10.11 -6.58 -5.70
CA ASN A 139 11.39 -7.10 -6.15
C ASN A 139 11.25 -7.99 -7.40
N TYR A 140 10.23 -8.84 -7.42
CA TYR A 140 9.95 -9.70 -8.56
C TYR A 140 9.64 -8.87 -9.82
N TYR A 141 8.72 -7.92 -9.74
CA TYR A 141 8.35 -7.06 -10.87
C TYR A 141 9.48 -6.15 -11.34
N ARG A 142 10.29 -5.63 -10.42
CA ARG A 142 11.53 -4.94 -10.77
C ARG A 142 12.46 -5.84 -11.59
N SER A 143 12.64 -7.10 -11.20
CA SER A 143 13.50 -8.04 -11.93
C SER A 143 13.02 -8.34 -13.36
N LYS A 144 11.73 -8.08 -13.63
CA LYS A 144 11.07 -8.24 -14.94
C LYS A 144 10.90 -6.92 -15.69
N ASN A 145 11.48 -5.83 -15.20
CA ASN A 145 11.36 -4.49 -15.76
C ASN A 145 9.91 -3.99 -15.90
N PHE A 146 9.02 -4.43 -15.00
CA PHE A 146 7.69 -3.84 -14.87
C PHE A 146 7.77 -2.54 -14.06
N PHE A 147 6.81 -1.64 -14.30
CA PHE A 147 6.61 -0.47 -13.47
C PHE A 147 6.06 -0.89 -12.09
N ILE A 148 6.72 -0.46 -11.02
CA ILE A 148 6.45 -0.87 -9.62
C ILE A 148 6.12 0.30 -8.69
N ALA A 149 6.14 1.53 -9.20
CA ALA A 149 6.10 2.73 -8.37
C ALA A 149 4.80 3.52 -8.55
N LYS A 150 3.66 2.81 -8.51
CA LYS A 150 2.32 3.38 -8.40
C LYS A 150 1.91 3.45 -6.92
N ASP A 151 1.07 4.41 -6.57
CA ASP A 151 0.41 4.49 -5.26
C ASP A 151 -0.46 3.27 -4.96
#